data_AF-A0A6I5X5J3-F1
#
_entry.id   AF-A0A6I5X5J3-F1
#
_cell.length_a   1.000
_cell.length_b   1.000
_cell.length_c   1.000
_cell.angle_alpha   90.00
_cell.angle_beta   90.00
_cell.angle_gamma   90.00
#
_symmetry.space_group_name_H-M   'P 1'
#
loop_
_entity.id
_entity.type
_entity.pdbx_description
1 polymer ?
#
loop_
_entity_poly.entity_id
_entity_poly.type
_entity_poly.pdbx_seq_one_letter_code
_entity_poly.pdbx_strand_id
1 'polypeptide(L)' 'MHVETSVTVNRTVVDDAALRARLVEEARRRLIDLGLATAEQLTDEPSITASPQLADGEEVPRWVHVTFGWERH' A
#
# COMPACT_ATOMS: atom_id res chain seq x y z
N MET A 1 -14.82 -6.36 8.99
CA MET A 1 -15.12 -5.41 7.88
C MET A 1 -13.79 -5.03 7.27
N HIS A 2 -13.61 -5.08 5.95
CA HIS A 2 -12.28 -4.87 5.34
C HIS A 2 -12.11 -3.44 4.83
N VAL A 3 -10.92 -2.85 4.97
CA VAL A 3 -10.58 -1.56 4.35
C VAL A 3 -9.30 -1.70 3.53
N GLU A 4 -9.34 -1.17 2.31
CA GLU A 4 -8.20 -1.19 1.40
C GLU A 4 -7.95 0.18 0.79
N THR A 5 -6.70 0.43 0.45
CA THR A 5 -6.29 1.54 -0.41
C THR A 5 -5.14 1.08 -1.31
N SER A 6 -5.00 1.69 -2.48
CA SER A 6 -3.95 1.32 -3.42
C SER A 6 -3.27 2.53 -4.07
N VAL A 7 -2.04 2.32 -4.50
CA VAL A 7 -1.19 3.35 -5.10
C VAL A 7 -0.24 2.72 -6.12
N THR A 8 0.06 3.44 -7.20
CA THR A 8 1.11 3.06 -8.13
C THR A 8 2.42 3.74 -7.72
N VAL A 9 3.46 2.95 -7.48
CA VAL A 9 4.79 3.44 -7.06
C VAL A 9 5.89 2.77 -7.88
N ASN A 10 7.08 3.36 -7.84
CA ASN A 10 8.25 2.70 -8.41
C ASN A 10 8.59 1.45 -7.59
N ARG A 11 8.97 0.35 -8.24
CA ARG A 11 9.29 -0.93 -7.59
C ARG A 11 10.35 -0.80 -6.49
N THR A 12 11.33 0.08 -6.67
CA THR A 12 12.36 0.38 -5.66
C THR A 12 11.79 0.79 -4.30
N VAL A 13 10.62 1.45 -4.29
CA VAL A 13 9.93 1.90 -3.07
C VAL A 13 9.34 0.70 -2.30
N VAL A 14 8.96 -0.37 -3.01
CA VAL A 14 8.46 -1.62 -2.40
C VAL A 14 9.61 -2.48 -1.90
N ASP A 15 10.70 -2.55 -2.66
CA ASP A 15 11.87 -3.38 -2.35
C ASP A 15 12.66 -2.83 -1.13
N ASP A 16 12.67 -1.51 -0.93
CA ASP A 16 13.31 -0.85 0.23
C ASP A 16 12.39 -0.84 1.47
N ALA A 17 12.86 -1.39 2.59
CA ALA A 17 12.07 -1.52 3.82
C ALA A 17 11.70 -0.17 4.46
N ALA A 18 12.59 0.83 4.41
CA ALA A 18 12.34 2.13 5.00
C ALA A 18 11.33 2.93 4.16
N LEU A 19 11.45 2.86 2.83
CA LEU A 19 10.47 3.47 1.92
C LEU A 19 9.09 2.79 2.01
N ARG A 20 9.07 1.45 2.11
CA ARG A 20 7.83 0.69 2.31
C ARG A 20 7.14 1.05 3.61
N ALA A 21 7.87 1.20 4.72
CA ALA A 21 7.30 1.65 5.99
C ALA A 21 6.67 3.05 5.89
N ARG A 22 7.31 3.97 5.16
CA ARG A 22 6.76 5.30 4.89
C ARG A 22 5.47 5.25 4.06
N LEU A 23 5.40 4.38 3.05
CA LEU A 23 4.19 4.18 2.26
C LEU A 23 3.02 3.67 3.10
N VAL A 24 3.28 2.72 4.01
CA VAL A 24 2.27 2.20 4.93
C VAL A 24 1.70 3.31 5.82
N GLU A 25 2.57 4.16 6.38
CA GLU A 25 2.13 5.28 7.23
C GLU A 25 1.33 6.31 6.44
N GLU A 26 1.73 6.62 5.20
CA GLU A 26 0.97 7.52 4.33
C GLU A 26 -0.40 6.95 3.98
N ALA A 27 -0.48 5.65 3.66
CA ALA A 27 -1.74 4.96 3.41
C ALA A 27 -2.67 5.00 4.63
N ARG A 28 -2.12 4.73 5.82
CA ARG A 28 -2.83 4.81 7.11
C ARG A 28 -3.38 6.21 7.34
N ARG A 29 -2.54 7.24 7.23
CA ARG A 29 -2.93 8.64 7.43
C ARG A 29 -4.03 9.04 6.45
N ARG A 30 -3.90 8.64 5.17
CA ARG A 30 -4.91 8.96 4.14
C ARG A 30 -6.27 8.36 4.44
N LEU A 31 -6.32 7.11 4.92
CA LEU A 31 -7.57 6.46 5.32
C LEU A 31 -8.25 7.16 6.51
N ILE A 32 -7.45 7.64 7.46
CA ILE A 32 -7.93 8.40 8.62
C ILE A 32 -8.45 9.78 8.21
N ASP A 33 -7.68 10.51 7.40
CA ASP A 33 -8.03 11.86 6.92
C ASP A 33 -9.32 11.86 6.08
N LEU A 34 -9.57 10.77 5.34
CA LEU A 34 -10.80 10.57 4.57
C LEU A 34 -11.98 10.08 5.41
N GLY A 35 -11.79 9.85 6.71
CA GLY A 35 -12.81 9.30 7.61
C GLY A 35 -13.21 7.87 7.26
N LEU A 36 -12.40 7.17 6.46
CA LEU A 36 -12.68 5.80 6.05
C LEU A 36 -12.38 4.85 7.21
N ALA A 37 -11.33 5.08 7.99
CA ALA A 37 -10.89 4.27 9.13
C ALA A 37 -10.46 5.15 10.33
N THR A 38 -10.43 4.58 11.54
CA THR A 38 -9.82 5.22 12.72
C THR A 38 -8.41 4.70 12.98
N ALA A 39 -7.61 5.43 13.76
CA ALA A 39 -6.26 4.99 14.14
C ALA A 39 -6.27 3.65 14.90
N GLU A 40 -7.30 3.44 15.73
CA GLU A 40 -7.51 2.20 16.50
C GLU A 40 -7.84 1.00 15.59
N GLN A 41 -8.51 1.23 14.45
CA GLN A 41 -8.82 0.19 13.48
C GLN A 41 -7.64 -0.21 12.60
N LEU A 42 -6.57 0.59 12.59
CA LEU A 42 -5.40 0.37 11.74
C LEU A 42 -4.17 -0.03 12.56
N THR A 43 -4.30 -0.45 13.82
CA THR A 43 -3.12 -0.73 14.69
C THR A 43 -2.17 -1.77 14.12
N ASP A 44 -2.70 -2.76 13.41
CA ASP A 44 -1.91 -3.84 12.82
C ASP A 44 -1.18 -3.41 11.54
N GLU A 45 -0.20 -4.23 11.14
CA GLU A 45 0.44 -4.07 9.84
C GLU A 45 -0.55 -4.46 8.73
N PRO A 46 -0.64 -3.66 7.64
CA PRO A 46 -1.48 -4.03 6.51
C PRO A 46 -0.93 -5.28 5.82
N SER A 47 -1.84 -6.05 5.24
CA SER A 47 -1.49 -6.94 4.13
C SER A 47 -1.07 -6.08 2.92
N ILE A 48 0.09 -6.37 2.34
CA ILE A 48 0.64 -5.65 1.19
C ILE A 48 0.70 -6.60 0.01
N THR A 49 -0.01 -6.26 -1.07
CA THR A 49 0.10 -6.97 -2.35
C THR A 49 0.63 -6.02 -3.41
N ALA A 50 1.69 -6.42 -4.11
CA ALA A 50 2.29 -5.63 -5.18
C ALA A 50 2.12 -6.38 -6.50
N SER A 51 1.32 -5.80 -7.41
CA SER A 51 1.09 -6.34 -8.74
C SER A 51 1.93 -5.57 -9.77
N PRO A 52 2.63 -6.27 -10.67
CA PRO A 52 3.38 -5.62 -11.73
C PRO A 52 2.45 -4.81 -12.65
N GLN A 53 2.76 -3.54 -12.89
CA GLN A 53 2.22 -2.85 -14.06
C GLN A 53 3.23 -3.05 -15.18
N LEU A 54 3.02 -4.11 -15.97
CA LEU A 54 3.80 -4.35 -17.17
C LEU A 54 3.54 -3.20 -18.15
N ALA A 55 4.57 -2.44 -18.48
CA ALA A 55 4.63 -1.77 -19.76
C ALA A 55 4.93 -2.87 -20.80
N ASP A 56 4.18 -2.91 -21.90
CA ASP A 56 4.37 -3.91 -22.95
C ASP A 56 5.87 -4.03 -23.31
N GLY A 57 6.44 -5.22 -23.10
CA GLY A 57 7.82 -5.55 -23.46
C GLY A 57 8.90 -5.38 -22.38
N GLU A 58 8.59 -4.98 -21.14
CA GLU A 58 9.57 -5.01 -20.04
C GLU A 58 9.60 -6.37 -19.31
N GLU A 59 10.79 -6.97 -19.14
CA GLU A 59 11.00 -8.18 -18.34
C GLU A 59 10.85 -7.92 -16.83
N VAL A 60 11.14 -6.69 -16.37
CA VAL A 60 10.99 -6.28 -14.97
C VAL A 60 10.23 -4.94 -14.91
N PRO A 61 8.99 -4.93 -14.41
CA PRO A 61 8.17 -3.73 -14.40
C PRO A 61 8.73 -2.72 -13.39
N ARG A 62 9.01 -1.50 -13.88
CA ARG A 62 9.50 -0.38 -13.05
C ARG A 62 8.43 0.16 -12.11
N TRP A 63 7.17 0.05 -12.49
CA TRP A 63 6.02 0.52 -11.73
C TRP A 63 5.19 -0.65 -11.24
N VAL A 64 4.77 -0.59 -9.99
CA VAL A 64 3.96 -1.61 -9.34
C VAL A 64 2.74 -0.97 -8.71
N HIS A 65 1.61 -1.64 -8.85
CA HIS A 65 0.39 -1.28 -8.15
C HIS A 65 0.41 -1.98 -6.79
N VAL A 66 0.42 -1.20 -5.72
CA VAL A 66 0.49 -1.70 -4.35
C VAL A 66 -0.85 -1.48 -3.69
N THR A 67 -1.44 -2.55 -3.16
CA THR A 67 -2.66 -2.51 -2.35
C THR A 67 -2.32 -2.80 -0.90
N PHE A 68 -2.81 -1.96 0.00
CA PHE A 68 -2.72 -2.11 1.45
C PHE A 68 -4.11 -2.46 1.99
N GLY A 69 -4.22 -3.58 2.72
CA GLY A 69 -5.48 -4.04 3.30
C GLY A 69 -5.40 -4.30 4.79
N TRP A 70 -6.39 -3.80 5.54
CA TRP A 70 -6.58 -4.05 6.98
C TRP A 70 -7.93 -4.70 7.26
N GLU A 71 -7.90 -5.78 8.04
CA GLU A 71 -9.10 -6.39 8.60
C GLU A 71 -9.55 -5.60 9.84
N ARG A 72 -10.81 -5.15 9.87
CA ARG A 72 -11.39 -4.53 11.08
C ARG A 72 -12.00 -5.58 11.97
N HIS A 73 -11.51 -5.59 13.21
CA HIS A 73 -12.12 -6.24 14.37
C HIS A 73 -13.27 -5.41 14.94
#